data_AF-A0A350WZB0-F1
#
_entry.id   AF-A0A350WZB0-F1
#
_cell.length_a   1.000
_cell.length_b   1.000
_cell.length_c   1.000
_cell.angle_alpha   90.00
_cell.angle_beta   90.00
_cell.angle_gamma   90.00
#
_symmetry.space_group_name_H-M   'P 1'
#
loop_
_entity.id
_entity.type
_entity.pdbx_description
1 polymer ?
#
loop_
_entity_poly.entity_id
_entity_poly.type
_entity_poly.pdbx_seq_one_letter_code
_entity_poly.pdbx_strand_id
1 'polypeptide(L)'
;AKTHNKQIYFGELGFPRRDYAASHPWNSEVSTVENNLEQARCFEAYKRVFSEKDYLLGYSVFAVGQKGDDKSFYPSAESIKVILNWN
;
A
#
# COMPACT_ATOMS: atom_id res chain seq x y z
N ALA A 1 -13.48 21.30 7.95
CA ALA A 1 -14.02 20.99 9.29
C ALA A 1 -13.40 19.68 9.78
N LYS A 2 -12.82 19.65 10.98
CA LYS A 2 -12.39 18.42 11.66
C LYS A 2 -13.60 17.84 12.42
N THR A 3 -14.47 17.09 11.75
CA THR A 3 -15.78 16.65 12.30
C THR A 3 -15.67 15.91 13.64
N HIS A 4 -14.58 15.17 13.86
CA HIS A 4 -14.37 14.39 15.08
C HIS A 4 -13.13 14.80 15.88
N ASN A 5 -12.34 15.76 15.37
CA ASN A 5 -11.07 16.19 15.98
C ASN A 5 -10.11 15.04 16.38
N LYS A 6 -10.07 13.96 15.59
CA LYS A 6 -9.16 12.83 15.76
C LYS A 6 -8.20 12.72 14.58
N GLN A 7 -6.99 12.24 14.85
CA GLN A 7 -6.08 11.78 13.79
C GLN A 7 -6.60 10.48 13.18
N ILE A 8 -6.25 10.25 11.92
CA ILE A 8 -6.62 9.09 11.12
C ILE A 8 -5.40 8.16 11.06
N TYR A 9 -5.64 6.86 11.11
CA TYR A 9 -4.62 5.83 10.89
C TYR A 9 -5.18 4.79 9.93
N PHE A 10 -4.43 4.41 8.90
CA PHE A 10 -4.84 3.32 8.03
C PHE A 10 -4.47 1.98 8.67
N GLY A 11 -5.48 1.30 9.23
CA GLY A 11 -5.30 -0.02 9.87
C GLY A 11 -4.73 -1.07 8.92
N GLU A 12 -4.97 -0.92 7.62
CA GLU A 12 -4.37 -1.73 6.56
C GLU A 12 -4.08 -0.84 5.34
N LEU A 13 -2.85 -0.92 4.83
CA LEU A 13 -2.46 -0.34 3.56
C LEU A 13 -1.62 -1.36 2.78
N GLY A 14 -2.18 -1.83 1.67
CA GLY A 14 -1.58 -2.87 0.84
C GLY A 14 -2.14 -2.83 -0.57
N PHE A 15 -1.36 -3.37 -1.51
CA PHE A 15 -1.73 -3.48 -2.91
C PHE A 15 -1.27 -4.83 -3.46
N PRO A 16 -2.00 -5.48 -4.38
CA PRO A 16 -1.52 -6.67 -5.05
C PRO A 16 -0.28 -6.37 -5.90
N ARG A 17 0.69 -7.29 -5.94
CA ARG A 17 1.82 -7.31 -6.89
C ARG A 17 1.37 -7.80 -8.26
N ARG A 18 0.31 -7.22 -8.80
CA ARG A 18 -0.34 -7.66 -10.04
C ARG A 18 -0.56 -6.48 -10.97
N ASP A 19 -0.61 -6.75 -12.28
CA ASP A 19 -1.09 -5.76 -13.24
C ASP A 19 -2.48 -5.25 -12.85
N TYR A 20 -2.74 -3.97 -13.07
CA TYR A 20 -4.03 -3.32 -12.83
C TYR A 20 -4.44 -3.20 -11.36
N ALA A 21 -3.53 -3.51 -10.42
CA ALA A 21 -3.69 -3.30 -8.98
C ALA A 21 -4.06 -1.86 -8.62
N ALA A 22 -3.60 -0.85 -9.37
CA ALA A 22 -3.95 0.55 -9.10
C ALA A 22 -5.46 0.83 -9.25
N SER A 23 -6.14 0.09 -10.13
CA SER A 23 -7.57 0.24 -10.39
C SER A 23 -8.45 -0.52 -9.39
N HIS A 24 -7.97 -1.66 -8.89
CA HIS A 24 -8.68 -2.51 -7.93
C HIS A 24 -7.75 -2.93 -6.77
N PRO A 25 -7.30 -1.98 -5.93
CA PRO A 25 -6.26 -2.21 -4.93
C PRO A 25 -6.65 -3.21 -3.83
N TRP A 26 -7.93 -3.55 -3.69
CA TRP A 26 -8.41 -4.55 -2.74
C TRP A 26 -8.50 -5.98 -3.33
N ASN A 27 -8.35 -6.15 -4.65
CA ASN A 27 -8.55 -7.43 -5.31
C ASN A 27 -7.23 -8.20 -5.51
N SER A 28 -6.96 -9.22 -4.70
CA SER A 28 -5.75 -10.08 -4.79
C SER A 28 -5.59 -10.78 -6.15
N GLU A 29 -6.68 -10.95 -6.88
CA GLU A 29 -6.77 -11.70 -8.14
C GLU A 29 -7.08 -10.80 -9.35
N VAL A 30 -6.81 -9.50 -9.24
CA VAL A 30 -7.06 -8.51 -10.30
C VAL A 30 -6.38 -8.86 -11.64
N SER A 31 -5.28 -9.61 -11.60
CA SER A 31 -4.57 -10.12 -12.78
C SER A 31 -3.74 -11.37 -12.43
N THR A 32 -3.50 -12.21 -13.44
CA THR A 32 -2.56 -13.34 -13.35
C THR A 32 -1.10 -12.93 -13.57
N VAL A 33 -0.84 -11.71 -14.01
CA VAL A 33 0.51 -11.18 -14.30
C VAL A 33 1.09 -10.49 -13.07
N GLU A 34 2.27 -10.93 -12.61
CA GLU A 34 2.99 -10.29 -11.49
C GLU A 34 3.61 -8.96 -11.92
N ASN A 35 3.41 -7.91 -11.12
CA ASN A 35 3.93 -6.57 -11.39
C ASN A 35 4.32 -5.85 -10.09
N ASN A 36 5.58 -6.03 -9.68
CA ASN A 36 6.15 -5.41 -8.48
C ASN A 36 6.20 -3.88 -8.58
N LEU A 37 6.49 -3.34 -9.76
CA LEU A 37 6.59 -1.90 -9.98
C LEU A 37 5.22 -1.22 -9.85
N GLU A 38 4.13 -1.89 -10.20
CA GLU A 38 2.79 -1.36 -9.99
C GLU A 38 2.43 -1.25 -8.52
N GLN A 39 2.74 -2.28 -7.73
CA GLN A 39 2.57 -2.21 -6.28
C GLN A 39 3.36 -1.02 -5.71
N ALA A 40 4.61 -0.84 -6.15
CA ALA A 40 5.44 0.30 -5.71
C ALA A 40 4.83 1.65 -6.11
N ARG A 41 4.30 1.79 -7.34
CA ARG A 41 3.59 3.00 -7.79
C ARG A 41 2.36 3.29 -6.94
N CYS A 42 1.63 2.26 -6.48
CA CYS A 42 0.47 2.44 -5.60
C CYS A 42 0.87 3.00 -4.23
N PHE A 43 1.90 2.42 -3.59
CA PHE A 43 2.44 2.97 -2.34
C PHE A 43 2.97 4.41 -2.52
N GLU A 44 3.63 4.69 -3.64
CA GLU A 44 4.19 6.02 -3.94
C GLU A 44 3.08 7.05 -4.13
N ALA A 45 1.96 6.67 -4.76
CA ALA A 45 0.79 7.54 -4.87
C ALA A 45 0.22 7.91 -3.50
N TYR A 46 0.11 6.94 -2.59
CA TYR A 46 -0.34 7.20 -1.21
C TYR A 46 0.65 8.09 -0.45
N LYS A 47 1.96 7.79 -0.53
CA LYS A 47 3.00 8.64 0.06
C LYS A 47 2.89 10.10 -0.39
N ARG A 48 2.74 10.35 -1.69
CA ARG A 48 2.63 11.71 -2.24
C ARG A 48 1.41 12.47 -1.72
N VAL A 49 0.27 11.80 -1.60
CA VAL A 49 -0.98 12.43 -1.16
C VAL A 49 -0.98 12.70 0.34
N PHE A 50 -0.39 11.80 1.12
CA PHE A 50 -0.60 11.75 2.57
C PHE A 50 0.60 12.16 3.43
N SER A 51 1.83 12.19 2.91
CA SER A 51 3.04 12.52 3.69
C SER A 51 3.00 13.90 4.37
N GLU A 52 2.36 14.89 3.76
CA GLU A 52 2.26 16.25 4.32
C GLU A 52 0.98 16.50 5.12
N LYS A 53 0.17 15.45 5.37
CA LYS A 53 -1.13 15.60 6.05
C LYS A 53 -0.96 15.40 7.56
N ASP A 54 -1.00 16.49 8.31
CA ASP A 54 -0.89 16.54 9.79
C ASP A 54 -1.91 15.67 10.54
N TYR A 55 -3.04 15.37 9.90
CA TYR A 55 -4.10 14.55 10.45
C TYR A 55 -3.89 13.06 10.25
N LEU A 56 -2.92 12.63 9.41
CA LEU A 56 -2.60 11.21 9.24
C LEU A 56 -1.47 10.82 10.21
N LEU A 57 -1.78 9.87 11.10
CA LEU A 57 -0.83 9.32 12.07
C LEU A 57 0.11 8.28 11.44
N GLY A 58 -0.33 7.65 10.34
CA GLY A 58 0.44 6.63 9.63
C GLY A 58 -0.45 5.51 9.10
N TYR A 59 0.18 4.36 8.86
CA TYR A 59 -0.47 3.17 8.33
C TYR A 59 0.21 1.88 8.80
N SER A 60 -0.51 0.77 8.74
CA SER A 60 0.04 -0.58 8.89
C SER A 60 0.13 -1.25 7.53
N VAL A 61 1.26 -1.89 7.23
CA VAL A 61 1.47 -2.56 5.94
C VAL A 61 0.70 -3.88 5.90
N PHE A 62 -0.22 -4.00 4.93
CA PHE A 62 -0.89 -5.26 4.62
C PHE A 62 -0.20 -5.91 3.40
N ALA A 63 0.44 -7.07 3.51
CA ALA A 63 0.65 -7.89 4.71
C ALA A 63 2.11 -8.37 4.78
N VAL A 64 2.53 -8.81 5.96
CA VAL A 64 3.88 -9.35 6.21
C VAL A 64 3.79 -10.69 6.93
N GLY A 65 4.67 -11.64 6.61
CA GLY A 65 4.65 -12.99 7.20
C GLY A 65 5.33 -14.05 6.32
N GLN A 66 4.73 -15.23 6.22
CA GLN A 66 5.26 -16.35 5.41
C GLN A 66 5.22 -16.05 3.92
N LYS A 67 6.33 -16.28 3.21
CA LYS A 67 6.40 -16.17 1.74
C LYS A 67 5.63 -17.33 1.07
N GLY A 68 4.86 -17.00 0.05
CA GLY A 68 4.14 -17.95 -0.79
C GLY A 68 3.62 -17.27 -2.06
N ASP A 69 3.35 -18.06 -3.09
CA ASP A 69 2.87 -17.55 -4.39
C ASP A 69 1.45 -16.97 -4.30
N ASP A 70 0.70 -17.37 -3.27
CA ASP A 70 -0.62 -16.84 -2.91
C ASP A 70 -0.55 -15.48 -2.18
N LYS A 71 0.65 -14.99 -1.85
CA LYS A 71 0.85 -13.75 -1.09
C LYS A 71 0.97 -12.53 -2.00
N SER A 72 -0.09 -12.27 -2.77
CA SER A 72 -0.16 -11.14 -3.71
C SER A 72 0.06 -9.78 -3.04
N PHE A 73 -0.35 -9.61 -1.78
CA PHE A 73 -0.25 -8.34 -1.05
C PHE A 73 1.09 -8.08 -0.37
N TYR A 74 1.97 -9.08 -0.28
CA TYR A 74 3.23 -8.89 0.42
C TYR A 74 4.08 -7.86 -0.34
N PRO A 75 4.71 -6.89 0.34
CA PRO A 75 5.51 -5.87 -0.34
C PRO A 75 6.64 -6.49 -1.16
N SER A 76 6.73 -6.06 -2.43
CA SER A 76 7.88 -6.31 -3.30
C SER A 76 9.11 -5.55 -2.79
N ALA A 77 10.29 -5.90 -3.30
CA ALA A 77 11.52 -5.17 -2.98
C ALA A 77 11.41 -3.68 -3.37
N GLU A 78 10.72 -3.37 -4.46
CA GLU A 78 10.45 -2.02 -4.95
C GLU A 78 9.50 -1.27 -4.02
N SER A 79 8.42 -1.93 -3.56
CA SER A 79 7.48 -1.35 -2.60
C SER A 79 8.14 -1.11 -1.23
N ILE A 80 9.00 -2.01 -0.77
CA ILE A 80 9.76 -1.85 0.49
C ILE A 80 10.59 -0.56 0.45
N LYS A 81 11.24 -0.24 -0.69
CA LYS A 81 11.98 1.02 -0.84
C LYS A 81 11.07 2.24 -0.67
N VAL A 82 9.86 2.21 -1.21
CA VAL A 82 8.89 3.32 -1.07
C VAL A 82 8.43 3.45 0.39
N ILE A 83 8.06 2.32 1.01
CA ILE A 83 7.59 2.26 2.40
C ILE A 83 8.66 2.78 3.36
N LEU A 84 9.92 2.36 3.21
CA LEU A 84 11.03 2.82 4.06
C LEU A 84 11.38 4.30 3.84
N ASN A 85 11.06 4.87 2.66
CA ASN A 85 11.26 6.28 2.37
C ASN A 85 10.06 7.17 2.75
N TRP A 86 8.94 6.61 3.22
CA TRP A 86 7.80 7.38 3.73
C TRP A 86 7.94 7.65 5.24
N ASN A 87 8.64 6.78 5.95
CA ASN A 87 8.81 6.85 7.41
C ASN A 87 10.10 7.57 7.82
#